data_AF-A0A1D6K5N9-F1
#
_entry.id   AF-A0A1D6K5N9-F1
#
_cell.length_a   1.000
_cell.length_b   1.000
_cell.length_c   1.000
_cell.angle_alpha   90.00
_cell.angle_beta   90.00
_cell.angle_gamma   90.00
#
_symmetry.space_group_name_H-M   'P 1'
#
loop_
_entity.id
_entity.type
_entity.pdbx_description
1 polymer ?
#
loop_
_entity_poly.entity_id
_entity_poly.type
_entity_poly.pdbx_seq_one_letter_code
_entity_poly.pdbx_strand_id
1 'polypeptide(L)'
;MSKEGARASWNSTYEKGLVDVLHDNKDNPKLKGQNGWNSEGWKCITAKFNERFSLAHFTKQQLQEKDKELKSSYKAVRDSRKESWTGWNDSLCMILAEPEVWARLISAHPKVARFRKKPFPLFYSLEALYEGECQQRTTMFEECG
;
A
#
# COMPACT_ATOMS: atom_id res chain seq x y z
N MET A 1 14.53 -27.41 12.83
CA MET A 1 15.49 -26.37 12.39
C MET A 1 14.69 -25.19 11.86
N SER A 2 14.48 -24.17 12.69
CA SER A 2 13.82 -22.94 12.26
C SER A 2 14.77 -22.17 11.37
N LYS A 3 14.44 -22.02 10.08
CA LYS A 3 15.11 -21.03 9.25
C LYS A 3 14.68 -19.67 9.78
N GLU A 4 15.49 -19.06 10.64
CA GLU A 4 15.45 -17.62 10.85
C GLU A 4 15.70 -16.98 9.49
N GLY A 5 14.60 -16.67 8.79
CA GLY A 5 14.66 -15.96 7.52
C GLY A 5 15.36 -14.64 7.78
N ALA A 6 16.48 -14.41 7.08
CA ALA A 6 17.14 -13.13 7.06
C ALA A 6 16.07 -12.04 6.90
N ARG A 7 16.00 -11.10 7.85
CA ARG A 7 15.04 -9.98 7.78
C ARG A 7 15.24 -9.35 6.42
N ALA A 8 14.20 -9.39 5.60
CA ALA A 8 14.18 -8.72 4.30
C ALA A 8 14.59 -7.25 4.50
N SER A 9 15.71 -6.84 3.91
CA SER A 9 16.16 -5.45 3.95
C SER A 9 15.35 -4.65 2.94
N TRP A 10 14.13 -4.27 3.33
CA TRP A 10 13.27 -3.43 2.52
C TRP A 10 13.83 -2.01 2.46
N ASN A 11 13.97 -1.48 1.24
CA ASN A 11 14.31 -0.10 0.97
C ASN A 11 13.26 0.50 0.03
N SER A 12 13.33 1.82 -0.19
CA SER A 12 12.38 2.54 -1.05
C SER A 12 12.33 1.99 -2.48
N THR A 13 13.45 1.48 -3.02
CA THR A 13 13.52 0.86 -4.34
C THR A 13 12.70 -0.43 -4.41
N TYR A 14 12.83 -1.30 -3.40
CA TYR A 14 12.07 -2.54 -3.32
C TYR A 14 10.59 -2.30 -3.02
N GLU A 15 10.28 -1.33 -2.17
CA GLU A 15 8.88 -0.97 -1.90
C GLU A 15 8.20 -0.40 -3.15
N LYS A 16 8.86 0.50 -3.88
CA LYS A 16 8.38 0.96 -5.18
C LYS A 16 8.25 -0.19 -6.18
N GLY A 17 9.26 -1.04 -6.26
CA GLY A 17 9.26 -2.20 -7.16
C GLY A 17 8.10 -3.16 -6.90
N LEU A 18 7.74 -3.37 -5.64
CA LEU A 18 6.56 -4.15 -5.26
C LEU A 18 5.28 -3.48 -5.76
N VAL A 19 5.11 -2.19 -5.49
CA VAL A 19 3.93 -1.44 -5.93
C VAL A 19 3.79 -1.43 -7.45
N ASP A 20 4.90 -1.23 -8.19
CA ASP A 20 4.92 -1.31 -9.65
C ASP A 20 4.43 -2.69 -10.14
N VAL A 21 4.98 -3.79 -9.60
CA VAL A 21 4.57 -5.15 -9.99
C VAL A 21 3.10 -5.40 -9.64
N LEU A 22 2.59 -4.87 -8.52
CA LEU A 22 1.17 -4.99 -8.18
C LEU A 22 0.30 -4.24 -9.20
N HIS A 23 0.70 -3.05 -9.64
CA HIS A 23 0.00 -2.31 -10.69
C HIS A 23 -0.01 -3.05 -12.03
N ASP A 24 1.13 -3.57 -12.47
CA ASP A 24 1.26 -4.27 -13.77
C ASP A 24 0.35 -5.50 -13.88
N ASN A 25 -0.12 -6.03 -12.75
CA ASN A 25 -0.95 -7.23 -12.69
C ASN A 25 -2.39 -6.94 -12.25
N LYS A 26 -2.73 -5.70 -11.88
CA LYS A 26 -3.99 -5.38 -11.17
C LYS A 26 -5.24 -5.65 -12.01
N ASP A 27 -5.11 -5.49 -13.33
CA ASP A 27 -6.19 -5.63 -14.31
C ASP A 27 -6.38 -7.07 -14.79
N ASN A 28 -5.59 -8.03 -14.26
CA ASN A 28 -5.74 -9.45 -14.60
C ASN A 28 -6.72 -10.14 -13.63
N PRO A 29 -7.96 -10.45 -14.05
CA PRO A 29 -8.97 -11.02 -13.16
C PRO A 29 -8.59 -12.43 -12.68
N LYS A 30 -7.77 -13.17 -13.43
CA LYS A 30 -7.33 -14.52 -13.04
C LYS A 30 -6.40 -14.52 -11.83
N LEU A 31 -5.73 -13.39 -11.56
CA LEU A 31 -4.81 -13.23 -10.43
C LEU A 31 -5.52 -12.68 -9.18
N LYS A 32 -6.75 -12.20 -9.35
CA LYS A 32 -7.57 -11.61 -8.29
C LYS A 32 -8.50 -12.68 -7.69
N GLY A 33 -8.85 -12.47 -6.43
CA GLY A 33 -9.87 -13.21 -5.69
C GLY A 33 -10.81 -12.22 -4.99
N GLN A 34 -11.75 -12.73 -4.18
CA GLN A 34 -12.81 -11.93 -3.57
C GLN A 34 -12.31 -10.69 -2.80
N ASN A 35 -11.14 -10.78 -2.14
CA ASN A 35 -10.61 -9.74 -1.26
C ASN A 35 -9.18 -9.29 -1.60
N GLY A 36 -8.72 -9.47 -2.84
CA GLY A 36 -7.36 -9.10 -3.25
C GLY A 36 -6.74 -10.09 -4.23
N TRP A 37 -5.47 -10.43 -4.04
CA TRP A 37 -4.77 -11.42 -4.87
C TRP A 37 -5.02 -12.85 -4.38
N ASN A 38 -5.31 -13.76 -5.30
CA ASN A 38 -5.43 -15.17 -4.99
C ASN A 38 -4.03 -15.84 -4.89
N SER A 39 -3.99 -17.16 -4.65
CA SER A 39 -2.72 -17.87 -4.47
C SER A 39 -1.81 -17.79 -5.70
N GLU A 40 -2.39 -17.88 -6.90
CA GLU A 40 -1.70 -17.79 -8.19
C GLU A 40 -1.22 -16.37 -8.48
N GLY A 41 -2.05 -15.37 -8.16
CA GLY A 41 -1.68 -13.95 -8.20
C GLY A 41 -0.42 -13.68 -7.40
N TRP A 42 -0.39 -14.11 -6.15
CA TRP A 42 0.82 -13.97 -5.32
C TRP A 42 2.02 -14.75 -5.84
N LYS A 43 1.81 -15.93 -6.46
CA LYS A 43 2.89 -16.69 -7.09
C LYS A 43 3.48 -15.91 -8.28
N CYS A 44 2.62 -15.36 -9.13
CA CYS A 44 3.00 -14.52 -10.27
C CYS A 44 3.74 -13.25 -9.83
N ILE A 45 3.18 -12.51 -8.86
CA ILE A 45 3.80 -11.31 -8.29
C ILE A 45 5.19 -11.62 -7.72
N THR A 46 5.32 -12.73 -6.97
CA THR A 46 6.62 -13.13 -6.40
C THR A 46 7.64 -13.45 -7.49
N ALA A 47 7.23 -14.15 -8.54
CA ALA A 47 8.11 -14.47 -9.66
C ALA A 47 8.57 -13.19 -10.38
N LYS A 48 7.65 -12.30 -10.76
CA LYS A 48 7.96 -11.03 -11.43
C LYS A 48 8.82 -10.10 -10.57
N PHE A 49 8.55 -10.04 -9.27
CA PHE A 49 9.36 -9.25 -8.34
C PHE A 49 10.80 -9.76 -8.30
N ASN A 50 10.99 -11.06 -8.13
CA ASN A 50 12.33 -11.65 -8.06
C ASN A 50 13.04 -11.68 -9.42
N GLU A 51 12.32 -11.68 -10.54
CA GLU A 51 12.90 -11.47 -11.87
C GLU A 51 13.47 -10.04 -12.00
N ARG A 52 12.72 -9.05 -11.55
CA ARG A 52 13.14 -7.63 -11.56
C ARG A 52 14.24 -7.33 -10.54
N PHE A 53 14.23 -8.00 -9.41
CA PHE A 53 15.21 -7.87 -8.33
C PHE A 53 15.83 -9.23 -8.02
N SER A 54 16.63 -9.74 -8.97
CA SER A 54 17.27 -11.06 -8.89
C SER A 54 18.10 -11.28 -7.63
N LEU A 55 18.63 -10.22 -7.03
CA LEU A 55 19.43 -10.28 -5.80
C LEU A 55 18.60 -10.23 -4.50
N ALA A 56 17.31 -9.86 -4.56
CA ALA A 56 16.48 -9.69 -3.36
C ALA A 56 15.94 -11.02 -2.81
N HIS A 57 15.62 -11.97 -3.71
CA HIS A 57 15.10 -13.31 -3.38
C HIS A 57 14.03 -13.33 -2.28
N PHE A 58 13.05 -12.42 -2.35
CA PHE A 58 11.98 -12.38 -1.36
C PHE A 58 11.00 -13.54 -1.53
N THR A 59 10.57 -14.08 -0.40
CA THR A 59 9.51 -15.08 -0.34
C THR A 59 8.14 -14.43 -0.55
N LYS A 60 7.17 -15.23 -1.00
CA LYS A 60 5.76 -14.82 -1.11
C LYS A 60 5.23 -14.21 0.19
N GLN A 61 5.58 -14.79 1.35
CA GLN A 61 5.15 -14.28 2.65
C GLN A 61 5.71 -12.89 2.94
N GLN A 62 7.00 -12.64 2.67
CA GLN A 62 7.62 -11.33 2.89
C GLN A 62 6.96 -10.24 2.02
N LEU A 63 6.63 -10.56 0.76
CA LEU A 63 5.92 -9.64 -0.13
C LEU A 63 4.50 -9.34 0.36
N GLN A 64 3.78 -10.36 0.84
CA GLN A 64 2.44 -10.21 1.42
C GLN A 64 2.44 -9.36 2.69
N GLU A 65 3.39 -9.60 3.58
CA GLU A 65 3.57 -8.81 4.82
C GLU A 65 3.90 -7.35 4.50
N LYS A 66 4.75 -7.12 3.49
CA LYS A 66 5.08 -5.75 3.05
C LYS A 66 3.91 -5.04 2.38
N ASP A 67 3.15 -5.71 1.50
CA ASP A 67 1.91 -5.14 0.94
C ASP A 67 0.92 -4.75 2.03
N LYS A 68 0.74 -5.61 3.05
CA LYS A 68 -0.11 -5.30 4.21
C LYS A 68 0.40 -4.09 4.99
N GLU A 69 1.71 -3.96 5.18
CA GLU A 69 2.32 -2.80 5.84
C GLU A 69 2.10 -1.51 5.03
N LEU A 70 2.36 -1.54 3.71
CA LEU A 70 2.17 -0.41 2.80
C LEU A 70 0.71 0.04 2.76
N LYS A 71 -0.22 -0.91 2.62
CA LYS A 71 -1.67 -0.65 2.66
C LYS A 71 -2.10 -0.03 3.97
N SER A 72 -1.58 -0.53 5.09
CA SER A 72 -1.91 0.05 6.40
C SER A 72 -1.33 1.45 6.58
N SER A 73 -0.15 1.72 6.03
CA SER A 73 0.48 3.03 6.08
C SER A 73 -0.27 4.04 5.24
N TYR A 74 -0.64 3.65 4.02
CA TYR A 74 -1.51 4.41 3.13
C TYR A 74 -2.83 4.78 3.82
N LYS A 75 -3.55 3.81 4.40
CA LYS A 75 -4.81 4.09 5.12
C LYS A 75 -4.63 5.09 6.25
N ALA A 76 -3.57 4.95 7.05
CA ALA A 76 -3.29 5.88 8.15
C ALA A 76 -3.05 7.31 7.64
N VAL A 77 -2.26 7.48 6.58
CA VAL A 77 -2.02 8.79 5.96
C VAL A 77 -3.31 9.35 5.33
N ARG A 78 -4.04 8.53 4.57
CA ARG A 78 -5.32 8.90 3.95
C ARG A 78 -6.34 9.35 4.98
N ASP A 79 -6.50 8.62 6.07
CA ASP A 79 -7.47 8.94 7.12
C ASP A 79 -7.02 10.19 7.89
N SER A 80 -5.72 10.34 8.16
CA SER A 80 -5.18 11.55 8.79
C SER A 80 -5.40 12.82 7.97
N ARG A 81 -5.42 12.72 6.63
CA ARG A 81 -5.73 13.84 5.71
C ARG A 81 -7.19 14.29 5.75
N LYS A 82 -8.10 13.47 6.27
CA LYS A 82 -9.52 13.83 6.42
C LYS A 82 -9.76 14.73 7.63
N GLU A 83 -8.77 14.83 8.51
CA GLU A 83 -8.87 15.70 9.68
C GLU A 83 -8.71 17.16 9.29
N SER A 84 -9.66 18.00 9.70
CA SER A 84 -9.74 19.43 9.33
C SER A 84 -8.56 20.27 9.80
N TRP A 85 -7.80 19.77 10.77
CA TRP A 85 -6.61 20.42 11.32
C TRP A 85 -5.30 20.02 10.63
N THR A 86 -5.33 19.20 9.58
CA THR A 86 -4.14 18.81 8.83
C THR A 86 -4.09 19.49 7.46
N GLY A 87 -2.91 20.01 7.11
CA GLY A 87 -2.56 20.38 5.75
C GLY A 87 -1.89 19.21 5.03
N TRP A 88 -1.83 19.30 3.71
CA TRP A 88 -1.18 18.31 2.84
C TRP A 88 -0.25 19.00 1.84
N ASN A 89 0.93 18.42 1.65
CA ASN A 89 1.85 18.80 0.58
C ASN A 89 1.80 17.73 -0.51
N ASP A 90 1.14 18.03 -1.63
CA ASP A 90 1.03 17.11 -2.77
C ASP A 90 2.39 16.80 -3.41
N SER A 91 3.29 17.80 -3.53
CA SER A 91 4.60 17.62 -4.15
C SER A 91 5.51 16.68 -3.37
N LEU A 92 5.44 16.69 -2.04
CA LEU A 92 6.23 15.83 -1.16
C LEU A 92 5.47 14.59 -0.68
N CYS A 93 4.16 14.51 -0.97
CA CYS A 93 3.26 13.51 -0.39
C CYS A 93 3.41 13.42 1.14
N MET A 94 3.24 14.56 1.81
CA MET A 94 3.55 14.70 3.23
C MET A 94 2.49 15.51 3.97
N ILE A 95 2.23 15.12 5.22
CA ILE A 95 1.31 15.82 6.12
C ILE A 95 2.00 17.10 6.62
N LEU A 96 1.35 18.24 6.42
CA LEU A 96 1.74 19.53 6.96
C LEU A 96 0.87 19.80 8.20
N ALA A 97 1.48 19.76 9.37
CA ALA A 97 0.77 20.00 10.62
C ALA A 97 1.70 20.68 11.62
N GLU A 98 1.14 21.55 12.46
CA GLU A 98 1.86 22.18 13.55
C GLU A 98 2.30 21.15 14.61
N PRO A 99 3.34 21.44 15.40
CA PRO A 99 3.84 20.51 16.42
C PRO A 99 2.74 20.01 17.40
N GLU A 100 1.80 20.89 17.76
CA GLU A 100 0.68 20.56 18.66
C GLU A 100 -0.35 19.63 17.99
N VAL A 101 -0.61 19.85 16.70
CA VAL A 101 -1.48 19.00 15.89
C VAL A 101 -0.88 17.61 15.71
N TRP A 102 0.44 17.49 15.56
CA TRP A 102 1.11 16.19 15.47
C TRP A 102 0.88 15.31 16.70
N ALA A 103 0.82 15.87 17.90
CA ALA A 103 0.53 15.09 19.11
C ALA A 103 -0.88 14.46 19.05
N ARG A 104 -1.87 15.25 18.64
CA ARG A 104 -3.25 14.77 18.45
C ARG A 104 -3.35 13.74 17.32
N LEU A 105 -2.66 14.00 16.21
CA LEU A 105 -2.66 13.12 15.04
C LEU A 105 -2.00 11.77 15.32
N ILE A 106 -0.90 11.75 16.07
CA ILE A 106 -0.22 10.51 16.49
C ILE A 106 -1.07 9.76 17.52
N SER A 107 -1.81 10.45 18.38
CA SER A 107 -2.76 9.81 19.29
C SER A 107 -3.90 9.11 18.55
N ALA A 108 -4.45 9.74 17.50
CA ALA A 108 -5.52 9.17 16.68
C ALA A 108 -5.01 8.09 15.71
N HIS A 109 -3.84 8.31 15.11
CA HIS A 109 -3.24 7.44 14.11
C HIS A 109 -1.75 7.18 14.42
N PRO A 110 -1.40 6.30 15.38
CA PRO A 110 -0.02 6.11 15.82
C PRO A 110 0.98 5.79 14.69
N LYS A 111 0.50 5.16 13.61
CA LYS A 111 1.31 4.82 12.44
C LYS A 111 1.79 6.05 11.65
N VAL A 112 1.14 7.21 11.77
CA VAL A 112 1.55 8.43 11.06
C VAL A 112 2.81 9.06 11.62
N ALA A 113 3.23 8.69 12.84
CA ALA A 113 4.44 9.19 13.48
C ALA A 113 5.69 9.01 12.60
N ARG A 114 5.76 7.93 11.81
CA ARG A 114 6.87 7.64 10.90
C ARG A 114 6.95 8.60 9.71
N PHE A 115 5.85 9.28 9.36
CA PHE A 115 5.74 10.23 8.25
C PHE A 115 5.95 11.69 8.68
N ARG A 116 6.20 11.94 9.97
CA ARG A 116 6.42 13.30 10.50
C ARG A 116 7.58 14.05 9.87
N LYS A 117 8.63 13.33 9.46
CA LYS A 117 9.84 13.91 8.86
C LYS A 117 10.23 13.24 7.53
N LYS A 118 9.36 12.37 7.01
CA LYS A 118 9.66 11.56 5.83
C LYS A 118 8.54 11.69 4.80
N PRO A 119 8.86 12.03 3.54
CA PRO A 119 7.88 12.01 2.48
C PRO A 119 7.37 10.58 2.26
N PHE A 120 6.14 10.45 1.78
CA PHE A 120 5.56 9.16 1.39
C PHE A 120 5.25 9.14 -0.11
N PRO A 121 6.27 9.07 -0.98
CA PRO A 121 6.11 9.22 -2.43
C PRO A 121 5.28 8.11 -3.08
N LEU A 122 5.05 6.99 -2.36
CA LEU A 122 4.19 5.91 -2.82
C LEU A 122 2.69 6.17 -2.60
N PHE A 123 2.32 7.29 -1.97
CA PHE A 123 0.94 7.57 -1.58
C PHE A 123 -0.05 7.45 -2.75
N TYR A 124 0.17 8.20 -3.84
CA TYR A 124 -0.76 8.19 -4.99
C TYR A 124 -0.75 6.88 -5.76
N SER A 125 0.39 6.17 -5.82
CA SER A 125 0.44 4.83 -6.42
C SER A 125 -0.42 3.86 -5.60
N LEU A 126 -0.29 3.87 -4.27
CA LEU A 126 -1.10 3.03 -3.38
C LEU A 126 -2.59 3.42 -3.43
N GLU A 127 -2.90 4.71 -3.57
CA GLU A 127 -4.28 5.19 -3.80
C GLU A 127 -4.86 4.60 -5.08
N ALA A 128 -4.15 4.70 -6.21
CA ALA A 128 -4.57 4.13 -7.48
C ALA A 128 -4.65 2.58 -7.46
N LEU A 129 -3.91 1.92 -6.58
CA LEU A 129 -3.93 0.46 -6.43
C LEU A 129 -5.11 -0.03 -5.59
N TYR A 130 -5.49 0.70 -4.54
CA TYR A 130 -6.48 0.24 -3.56
C TYR A 130 -7.84 0.95 -3.63
N GLU A 131 -7.89 2.19 -4.12
CA GLU A 131 -9.14 2.95 -4.33
C GLU A 131 -9.57 2.98 -5.80
N GLY A 132 -8.68 2.58 -6.72
CA GLY A 132 -8.91 2.54 -8.16
C GLY A 132 -9.93 1.50 -8.66
N GLU A 133 -10.79 0.98 -7.79
CA GLU A 133 -11.98 0.18 -8.16
C GLU A 133 -13.30 0.91 -7.79
N CYS A 134 -13.32 2.25 -7.89
CA CYS A 134 -14.56 3.02 -7.83
C CYS A 134 -15.14 3.20 -9.25
N GLN A 135 -15.70 2.11 -9.79
CA GLN A 135 -16.87 2.00 -10.67
C GLN A 135 -16.79 0.61 -11.30
N GLN A 136 -17.49 -0.38 -10.74
CA GLN A 136 -18.22 -1.48 -11.41
C GLN A 136 -18.75 -2.42 -10.32
N ARG A 137 -19.50 -1.88 -9.35
CA ARG A 137 -20.31 -2.70 -8.44
C ARG A 137 -21.56 -1.98 -7.93
N THR A 138 -22.26 -1.25 -8.81
CA THR A 138 -23.66 -0.87 -8.59
C THR A 138 -24.34 -0.61 -9.93
N THR A 139 -24.61 -1.65 -10.71
CA THR A 139 -25.72 -1.67 -11.69
C THR A 139 -26.27 -3.08 -11.77
N MET A 140 -26.81 -3.57 -10.66
CA MET A 140 -27.80 -4.65 -10.62
C MET A 140 -28.45 -4.61 -9.24
N PHE A 141 -29.45 -3.75 -9.07
CA PHE A 141 -30.78 -4.08 -8.57
C PHE A 141 -31.56 -2.77 -8.33
N GLU A 142 -32.87 -2.83 -8.65
CA GLU A 142 -33.86 -1.74 -8.65
C GLU A 142 -33.78 -0.89 -9.92
N GLU A 143 -34.69 -1.00 -10.89
CA GLU A 143 -36.14 -0.80 -10.70
C GLU A 143 -37.00 -1.91 -11.33
N CYS A 144 -37.86 -2.51 -10.48
CA CYS A 144 -39.17 -2.95 -10.93
C CYS A 144 -40.02 -1.68 -11.14
N GLY A 145 -40.57 -1.53 -12.34
CA GLY A 145 -41.62 -0.59 -12.69
C GLY A 145 -42.37 -1.12 -13.90
#